data_AF-A0A381PTY1-F1
#
_entry.id   AF-A0A381PTY1-F1
#
_cell.length_a   1.000
_cell.length_b   1.000
_cell.length_c   1.000
_cell.angle_alpha   90.00
_cell.angle_beta   90.00
_cell.angle_gamma   90.00
#
_symmetry.space_group_name_H-M   'P 1'
#
loop_
_entity.id
_entity.type
_entity.pdbx_description
1 polymer ?
#
loop_
_entity_poly.entity_id
_entity_poly.type
_entity_poly.pdbx_seq_one_letter_code
_entity_poly.pdbx_strand_id
1 'polypeptide(L)'
;MHLISLGCAKNLVDSEILLGGLRNTQYDVTENPDNADTIIVNTCGFLDIAREESIDTILQAAELRKKGSIDQLVVMGCLSERYHNDLKKEIPEVDRFFGTNDHRQIASFITGKDYGKDDPLFFRSILTPSHYAYLKIAEGCDNGCSFCSIPIMRGLQKSRTIPELISETSRLVDNGIKEIMIIAQDTTSYGWDLDKKVYLSDLITQMDQIDNGPEWIRIHYAHPAHLSQRIIESMAKS
;
A
#
# COMPACT_ATOMS: atom_id res chain seq x y z
N MET A 1 17.58 -5.72 -6.69
CA MET A 1 16.81 -5.35 -5.49
C MET A 1 15.75 -6.41 -5.19
N HIS A 2 15.53 -6.73 -3.92
CA HIS A 2 14.46 -7.63 -3.46
C HIS A 2 13.54 -6.91 -2.48
N LEU A 3 12.22 -7.05 -2.65
CA LEU A 3 11.20 -6.45 -1.78
C LEU A 3 10.42 -7.55 -1.07
N ILE A 4 10.45 -7.53 0.25
CA ILE A 4 9.66 -8.41 1.10
C ILE A 4 8.44 -7.62 1.57
N SER A 5 7.24 -8.03 1.12
CA SER A 5 5.98 -7.39 1.50
C SER A 5 5.26 -8.21 2.55
N LEU A 6 5.11 -7.68 3.76
CA LEU A 6 4.45 -8.33 4.89
C LEU A 6 3.13 -7.63 5.24
N GLY A 7 2.28 -8.33 5.98
CA GLY A 7 1.09 -7.77 6.59
C GLY A 7 -0.18 -7.93 5.77
N CYS A 8 -0.68 -6.84 5.18
CA CYS A 8 -2.05 -6.79 4.66
C CYS A 8 -2.12 -6.25 3.23
N ALA A 9 -3.32 -6.31 2.64
CA ALA A 9 -3.58 -5.84 1.28
C ALA A 9 -3.17 -4.36 1.05
N LYS A 10 -3.21 -3.49 2.07
CA LYS A 10 -2.73 -2.11 1.92
C LYS A 10 -1.21 -2.04 1.77
N ASN A 11 -0.48 -2.81 2.59
CA ASN A 11 0.98 -2.93 2.47
C ASN A 11 1.36 -3.51 1.10
N LEU A 12 0.60 -4.48 0.59
CA LEU A 12 0.84 -5.02 -0.74
C LEU A 12 0.72 -3.92 -1.81
N VAL A 13 -0.36 -3.11 -1.77
CA VAL A 13 -0.50 -1.97 -2.69
C VAL A 13 0.64 -0.96 -2.55
N ASP A 14 1.10 -0.68 -1.32
CA ASP A 14 2.26 0.19 -1.07
C ASP A 14 3.54 -0.36 -1.73
N SER A 15 3.75 -1.68 -1.62
CA SER A 15 4.83 -2.40 -2.28
C SER A 15 4.74 -2.35 -3.82
N GLU A 16 3.55 -2.57 -4.38
CA GLU A 16 3.31 -2.49 -5.83
C GLU A 16 3.54 -1.09 -6.39
N ILE A 17 3.15 -0.05 -5.65
CA ILE A 17 3.43 1.36 -5.98
C ILE A 17 4.93 1.57 -6.03
N LEU A 18 5.67 1.20 -4.96
CA LEU A 18 7.12 1.39 -4.91
C LEU A 18 7.84 0.70 -6.06
N LEU A 19 7.53 -0.58 -6.31
CA LEU A 19 8.12 -1.33 -7.43
C LEU A 19 7.76 -0.71 -8.78
N GLY A 20 6.52 -0.23 -8.92
CA GLY A 20 6.06 0.49 -10.10
C GLY A 20 6.90 1.72 -10.41
N GLY A 21 7.16 2.55 -9.40
CA GLY A 21 8.03 3.72 -9.53
C GLY A 21 9.47 3.37 -9.86
N LEU A 22 9.98 2.26 -9.34
CA LEU A 22 11.34 1.80 -9.59
C LEU A 22 11.51 1.07 -10.93
N ARG A 23 10.43 0.66 -11.60
CA ARG A 23 10.48 -0.15 -12.83
C ARG A 23 11.22 0.49 -14.00
N ASN A 24 11.17 1.82 -14.12
CA ASN A 24 11.87 2.57 -15.19
C ASN A 24 13.22 3.13 -14.72
N THR A 25 13.73 2.64 -13.61
CA THR A 25 15.06 3.00 -13.10
C THR A 25 16.08 1.94 -13.51
N GLN A 26 17.35 2.14 -13.14
CA GLN A 26 18.43 1.18 -13.40
C GLN A 26 18.42 -0.04 -12.46
N TYR A 27 17.38 -0.20 -11.63
CA TYR A 27 17.30 -1.25 -10.61
C TYR A 27 16.43 -2.41 -11.09
N ASP A 28 17.04 -3.58 -11.18
CA ASP A 28 16.32 -4.83 -11.45
C ASP A 28 15.71 -5.40 -10.16
N VAL A 29 14.50 -5.94 -10.28
CA VAL A 29 13.81 -6.62 -9.18
C VAL A 29 14.04 -8.12 -9.30
N THR A 30 14.47 -8.76 -8.21
CA THR A 30 14.70 -10.20 -8.12
C THR A 30 13.78 -10.83 -7.08
N GLU A 31 13.28 -12.03 -7.36
CA GLU A 31 12.53 -12.84 -6.40
C GLU A 31 13.43 -13.55 -5.39
N ASN A 32 14.72 -13.74 -5.71
CA ASN A 32 15.68 -14.35 -4.80
C ASN A 32 16.45 -13.27 -4.01
N PRO A 33 16.36 -13.24 -2.66
CA PRO A 33 17.12 -12.31 -1.83
C PRO A 33 18.64 -12.49 -1.95
N ASP A 34 19.14 -13.69 -2.25
CA ASP A 34 20.58 -13.95 -2.38
C ASP A 34 21.21 -13.26 -3.61
N ASN A 35 20.38 -12.85 -4.57
CA ASN A 35 20.80 -12.14 -5.78
C ASN A 35 20.58 -10.62 -5.67
N ALA A 36 20.26 -10.09 -4.49
CA ALA A 36 19.86 -8.70 -4.33
C ALA A 36 20.95 -7.86 -3.66
N ASP A 37 21.36 -6.77 -4.29
CA ASP A 37 22.25 -5.79 -3.64
C ASP A 37 21.50 -4.90 -2.63
N THR A 38 20.18 -4.78 -2.77
CA THR A 38 19.33 -3.99 -1.88
C THR A 38 18.11 -4.81 -1.47
N ILE A 39 17.86 -4.90 -0.17
CA ILE A 39 16.64 -5.49 0.38
C ILE A 39 15.77 -4.38 0.98
N ILE A 40 14.48 -4.41 0.64
CA ILE A 40 13.46 -3.57 1.25
C ILE A 40 12.48 -4.47 1.99
N VAL A 41 12.19 -4.17 3.26
CA VAL A 41 11.18 -4.87 4.05
C VAL A 41 9.99 -3.93 4.32
N ASN A 42 8.82 -4.24 3.77
CA ASN A 42 7.58 -3.52 4.07
C ASN A 42 6.81 -4.21 5.20
N THR A 43 6.73 -3.56 6.35
CA THR A 43 6.40 -4.18 7.64
C THR A 43 4.98 -3.89 8.10
N CYS A 44 4.44 -4.78 8.93
CA CYS A 44 3.15 -4.61 9.61
C CYS A 44 3.35 -4.20 11.07
N GLY A 45 2.61 -3.19 11.52
CA GLY A 45 2.72 -2.63 12.88
C GLY A 45 1.48 -2.83 13.75
N PHE A 46 0.46 -3.55 13.24
CA PHE A 46 -0.87 -3.59 13.84
C PHE A 46 -1.09 -4.78 14.77
N LEU A 47 -1.04 -6.01 14.23
CA LEU A 47 -1.25 -7.24 15.01
C LEU A 47 0.07 -7.74 15.60
N ASP A 48 0.04 -8.25 16.83
CA ASP A 48 1.20 -8.75 17.58
C ASP A 48 2.02 -9.75 16.78
N ILE A 49 1.38 -10.78 16.24
CA ILE A 49 2.02 -11.82 15.41
C ILE A 49 2.68 -11.21 14.17
N ALA A 50 2.02 -10.23 13.52
CA ALA A 50 2.56 -9.57 12.34
C ALA A 50 3.73 -8.63 12.67
N ARG A 51 3.79 -8.11 13.91
CA ARG A 51 4.92 -7.33 14.42
C ARG A 51 6.13 -8.22 14.67
N GLU A 52 5.92 -9.37 15.30
CA GLU A 52 6.97 -10.38 15.52
C GLU A 52 7.56 -10.84 14.19
N GLU A 53 6.71 -11.26 13.23
CA GLU A 53 7.13 -11.64 11.88
C GLU A 53 7.93 -10.51 11.18
N SER A 54 7.48 -9.26 11.33
CA SER A 54 8.18 -8.11 10.76
C SER A 54 9.56 -7.92 11.39
N ILE A 55 9.69 -8.04 12.72
CA ILE A 55 10.97 -7.91 13.42
C ILE A 55 11.92 -9.04 13.01
N ASP A 56 11.45 -10.28 13.01
CA ASP A 56 12.25 -11.44 12.64
C ASP A 56 12.79 -11.31 11.21
N THR A 57 11.94 -10.85 10.28
CA THR A 57 12.34 -10.62 8.89
C THR A 57 13.40 -9.52 8.76
N ILE A 58 13.25 -8.41 9.51
CA ILE A 58 14.26 -7.35 9.53
C ILE A 58 15.58 -7.89 10.06
N LEU A 59 15.56 -8.68 11.14
CA LEU A 59 16.78 -9.26 11.73
C LEU A 59 17.49 -10.23 10.78
N GLN A 60 16.74 -11.04 10.03
CA GLN A 60 17.30 -11.90 8.99
C GLN A 60 17.99 -11.09 7.89
N ALA A 61 17.36 -10.01 7.42
CA ALA A 61 17.94 -9.12 6.42
C ALA A 61 19.14 -8.33 6.98
N ALA A 62 19.11 -7.94 8.26
CA ALA A 62 20.20 -7.27 8.96
C ALA A 62 21.44 -8.17 9.05
N GLU A 63 21.28 -9.47 9.25
CA GLU A 63 22.39 -10.42 9.22
C GLU A 63 23.04 -10.51 7.82
N LEU A 64 22.26 -10.44 6.74
CA LEU A 64 22.80 -10.35 5.38
C LEU A 64 23.58 -9.04 5.16
N ARG A 65 23.04 -7.92 5.65
CA ARG A 65 23.69 -6.60 5.61
C ARG A 65 25.03 -6.60 6.33
N LYS A 66 25.05 -7.18 7.54
CA LYS A 66 26.24 -7.27 8.39
C LYS A 66 27.34 -8.16 7.80
N LYS A 67 26.97 -9.22 7.09
CA LYS A 67 27.90 -10.10 6.37
C LYS A 67 28.43 -9.49 5.07
N GLY A 68 27.89 -8.35 4.63
CA GLY A 68 28.20 -7.73 3.35
C GLY A 68 27.62 -8.49 2.15
N SER A 69 26.60 -9.32 2.35
CA SER A 69 25.89 -10.01 1.26
C SER A 69 24.95 -9.07 0.51
N ILE A 70 24.54 -7.97 1.14
CA ILE A 70 23.75 -6.90 0.53
C ILE A 70 24.37 -5.53 0.85
N ASP A 71 24.29 -4.62 -0.13
CA ASP A 71 24.83 -3.26 -0.06
C ASP A 71 23.88 -2.25 0.61
N GLN A 72 22.61 -2.60 0.76
CA GLN A 72 21.64 -1.72 1.41
C GLN A 72 20.44 -2.49 1.99
N LEU A 73 20.02 -2.10 3.20
CA LEU A 73 18.82 -2.55 3.87
C LEU A 73 17.91 -1.37 4.19
N VAL A 74 16.70 -1.38 3.63
CA VAL A 74 15.67 -0.36 3.85
C VAL A 74 14.45 -1.01 4.51
N VAL A 75 13.89 -0.36 5.52
CA VAL A 75 12.66 -0.81 6.17
C VAL A 75 11.59 0.26 5.99
N MET A 76 10.40 -0.13 5.55
CA MET A 76 9.24 0.75 5.42
C MET A 76 7.99 0.15 6.07
N GLY A 77 6.91 0.92 6.13
CA GLY A 77 5.59 0.43 6.52
C GLY A 77 5.20 0.75 7.96
N CYS A 78 4.14 0.11 8.43
CA CYS A 78 3.45 0.50 9.66
C CYS A 78 4.29 0.33 10.93
N LEU A 79 5.12 -0.72 11.01
CA LEU A 79 5.97 -0.94 12.18
C LEU A 79 7.03 0.16 12.28
N SER A 80 7.67 0.46 11.14
CA SER A 80 8.68 1.52 10.99
C SER A 80 8.12 2.89 11.36
N GLU A 81 6.91 3.24 10.91
CA GLU A 81 6.25 4.50 11.29
C GLU A 81 6.03 4.59 12.79
N ARG A 82 5.48 3.52 13.40
CA ARG A 82 5.07 3.52 14.81
C ARG A 82 6.24 3.55 15.78
N TYR A 83 7.26 2.75 15.50
CA TYR A 83 8.36 2.44 16.41
C TYR A 83 9.70 2.96 15.89
N HIS A 84 9.69 3.99 15.04
CA HIS A 84 10.87 4.52 14.35
C HIS A 84 12.09 4.67 15.25
N ASN A 85 11.92 5.34 16.40
CA ASN A 85 13.04 5.66 17.30
C ASN A 85 13.60 4.42 18.00
N ASP A 86 12.77 3.43 18.29
CA ASP A 86 13.19 2.21 18.98
C ASP A 86 13.88 1.28 17.99
N LEU A 87 13.27 1.04 16.83
CA LEU A 87 13.86 0.22 15.76
C LEU A 87 15.22 0.75 15.31
N LYS A 88 15.37 2.07 15.18
CA LYS A 88 16.65 2.70 14.80
C LYS A 88 17.75 2.49 15.84
N LYS A 89 17.41 2.37 17.14
CA LYS A 89 18.37 2.10 18.20
C LYS A 89 18.74 0.62 18.27
N GLU A 90 17.74 -0.25 18.15
CA GLU A 90 17.88 -1.69 18.34
C GLU A 90 18.43 -2.41 17.10
N ILE A 91 18.21 -1.89 15.89
CA ILE A 91 18.65 -2.50 14.63
C ILE A 91 19.44 -1.48 13.78
N PRO A 92 20.66 -1.11 14.20
CA PRO A 92 21.48 -0.11 13.51
C PRO A 92 21.97 -0.56 12.13
N GLU A 93 21.86 -1.84 11.79
CA GLU A 93 22.19 -2.39 10.46
C GLU A 93 21.24 -1.89 9.36
N VAL A 94 20.04 -1.43 9.70
CA VAL A 94 19.11 -0.85 8.73
C VAL A 94 19.60 0.55 8.33
N ASP A 95 19.90 0.74 7.04
CA ASP A 95 20.42 2.01 6.52
C ASP A 95 19.39 3.14 6.64
N ARG A 96 18.10 2.83 6.43
CA ARG A 96 17.02 3.80 6.55
C ARG A 96 15.68 3.18 6.87
N PHE A 97 14.98 3.82 7.81
CA PHE A 97 13.58 3.57 8.15
C PHE A 97 12.69 4.64 7.50
N PHE A 98 11.60 4.19 6.88
CA PHE A 98 10.61 5.02 6.22
C PHE A 98 9.19 4.70 6.70
N GLY A 99 8.31 5.70 6.58
CA GLY A 99 6.91 5.59 6.87
C GLY A 99 6.11 4.83 5.81
N THR A 100 4.79 4.80 6.00
CA THR A 100 3.86 4.17 5.03
C THR A 100 3.64 4.99 3.77
N ASN A 101 3.90 6.31 3.82
CA ASN A 101 3.64 7.23 2.72
C ASN A 101 4.91 7.70 1.99
N ASP A 102 6.06 7.16 2.36
CA ASP A 102 7.38 7.70 1.98
C ASP A 102 7.92 7.13 0.65
N HIS A 103 7.07 6.54 -0.21
CA HIS A 103 7.44 5.88 -1.47
C HIS A 103 8.45 6.68 -2.31
N ARG A 104 8.24 8.00 -2.41
CA ARG A 104 9.15 8.90 -3.13
C ARG A 104 10.50 9.06 -2.45
N GLN A 105 10.52 9.24 -1.13
CA GLN A 105 11.78 9.36 -0.40
C GLN A 105 12.57 8.05 -0.44
N ILE A 106 11.87 6.90 -0.42
CA ILE A 106 12.48 5.58 -0.63
C ILE A 106 13.11 5.51 -2.02
N ALA A 107 12.36 5.85 -3.08
CA ALA A 107 12.88 5.85 -4.45
C ALA A 107 14.10 6.79 -4.61
N SER A 108 14.06 7.98 -4.02
CA SER A 108 15.18 8.92 -4.06
C SER A 108 16.39 8.42 -3.28
N PHE A 109 16.17 7.79 -2.12
CA PHE A 109 17.25 7.22 -1.32
C PHE A 109 17.96 6.06 -2.03
N ILE A 110 17.19 5.18 -2.68
CA ILE A 110 17.73 4.04 -3.40
C ILE A 110 18.50 4.50 -4.64
N THR A 111 17.87 5.36 -5.46
CA THR A 111 18.42 5.71 -6.78
C THR A 111 19.41 6.88 -6.76
N GLY A 112 19.47 7.64 -5.67
CA GLY A 112 20.23 8.89 -5.56
C GLY A 112 19.67 10.04 -6.41
N LYS A 113 18.49 9.87 -7.03
CA LYS A 113 17.84 10.91 -7.86
C LYS A 113 16.75 11.62 -7.07
N ASP A 114 16.60 12.92 -7.31
CA ASP A 114 15.45 13.66 -6.83
C ASP A 114 14.25 13.37 -7.73
N TYR A 115 13.09 13.16 -7.10
CA TYR A 115 11.87 12.73 -7.75
C TYR A 115 10.74 13.74 -7.48
N GLY A 116 10.00 14.08 -8.53
CA GLY A 116 8.87 14.99 -8.46
C GLY A 116 7.63 14.39 -7.78
N LYS A 117 6.52 15.13 -7.78
CA LYS A 117 5.24 14.60 -7.25
C LYS A 117 4.67 13.47 -8.11
N ASP A 118 4.84 13.60 -9.41
CA ASP A 118 4.30 12.69 -10.44
C ASP A 118 5.42 11.96 -11.21
N ASP A 119 6.63 11.94 -10.64
CA ASP A 119 7.84 11.35 -11.22
C ASP A 119 8.57 10.54 -10.14
N PRO A 120 8.80 9.22 -10.32
CA PRO A 120 8.40 8.41 -11.46
C PRO A 120 6.88 8.23 -11.53
N LEU A 121 6.37 7.94 -12.73
CA LEU A 121 4.98 7.48 -12.89
C LEU A 121 4.80 6.16 -12.13
N PHE A 122 4.24 6.22 -10.93
CA PHE A 122 3.99 5.06 -10.06
C PHE A 122 2.82 4.20 -10.56
N PHE A 123 2.87 3.76 -11.82
CA PHE A 123 1.99 2.68 -12.27
C PHE A 123 2.38 1.42 -11.53
N ARG A 124 1.44 0.86 -10.76
CA ARG A 124 1.70 -0.31 -9.92
C ARG A 124 2.27 -1.48 -10.71
N SER A 125 3.31 -2.10 -10.16
CA SER A 125 3.75 -3.43 -10.58
C SER A 125 2.93 -4.45 -9.81
N ILE A 126 1.93 -5.05 -10.46
CA ILE A 126 0.97 -5.95 -9.83
C ILE A 126 1.68 -7.22 -9.35
N LEU A 127 1.54 -7.51 -8.07
CA LEU A 127 2.11 -8.68 -7.40
C LEU A 127 1.07 -9.76 -7.10
N THR A 128 -0.22 -9.45 -7.30
CA THR A 128 -1.31 -10.41 -7.19
C THR A 128 -1.37 -11.33 -8.42
N PRO A 129 -1.99 -12.52 -8.30
CA PRO A 129 -2.39 -13.31 -9.45
C PRO A 129 -3.17 -12.49 -10.49
N SER A 130 -3.03 -12.84 -11.76
CA SER A 130 -3.54 -12.07 -12.91
C SER A 130 -5.06 -11.89 -13.01
N HIS A 131 -5.84 -12.49 -12.10
CA HIS A 131 -7.31 -12.42 -12.14
C HIS A 131 -7.89 -11.37 -11.19
N TYR A 132 -7.14 -10.87 -10.21
CA TYR A 132 -7.63 -9.84 -9.28
C TYR A 132 -6.57 -8.80 -8.96
N ALA A 133 -7.01 -7.60 -8.58
CA ALA A 133 -6.14 -6.58 -8.02
C ALA A 133 -6.85 -5.84 -6.88
N TYR A 134 -6.07 -5.44 -5.88
CA TYR A 134 -6.57 -4.52 -4.85
C TYR A 134 -6.65 -3.11 -5.40
N LEU A 135 -7.69 -2.35 -5.03
CA LEU A 135 -7.81 -0.92 -5.31
C LEU A 135 -7.89 -0.17 -3.98
N LYS A 136 -6.78 0.47 -3.60
CA LYS A 136 -6.72 1.28 -2.38
C LYS A 136 -7.38 2.63 -2.63
N ILE A 137 -8.54 2.87 -2.03
CA ILE A 137 -9.37 4.07 -2.29
C ILE A 137 -9.09 5.22 -1.31
N ALA A 138 -8.55 4.90 -0.14
CA ALA A 138 -8.14 5.87 0.87
C ALA A 138 -6.97 5.32 1.69
N GLU A 139 -6.22 6.23 2.29
CA GLU A 139 -5.19 5.97 3.29
C GLU A 139 -5.59 6.56 4.63
N GLY A 140 -5.17 5.97 5.75
CA GLY A 140 -5.50 6.47 7.09
C GLY A 140 -6.97 6.27 7.48
N CYS A 141 -7.33 6.69 8.69
CA CYS A 141 -8.69 6.57 9.21
C CYS A 141 -8.96 7.58 10.32
N ASP A 142 -10.14 8.22 10.28
CA ASP A 142 -10.57 9.21 11.28
C ASP A 142 -11.39 8.60 12.42
N ASN A 143 -11.63 7.28 12.37
CA ASN A 143 -12.46 6.61 13.36
C ASN A 143 -11.79 6.64 14.74
N GLY A 144 -12.53 7.11 15.75
CA GLY A 144 -12.12 7.14 17.16
C GLY A 144 -12.18 5.77 17.85
N CYS A 145 -11.74 4.70 17.19
CA CYS A 145 -11.76 3.34 17.77
C CYS A 145 -10.72 3.23 18.89
N SER A 146 -11.16 2.97 20.14
CA SER A 146 -10.30 2.94 21.34
C SER A 146 -9.13 1.96 21.27
N PHE A 147 -9.25 0.90 20.47
CA PHE A 147 -8.24 -0.14 20.29
C PHE A 147 -7.31 0.10 19.10
N CYS A 148 -7.60 1.08 18.25
CA CYS A 148 -6.95 1.21 16.95
C CYS A 148 -5.75 2.17 16.99
N SER A 149 -4.59 1.74 16.48
CA SER A 149 -3.40 2.60 16.34
C SER A 149 -3.17 3.11 14.91
N ILE A 150 -4.13 2.92 14.01
CA ILE A 150 -4.01 3.35 12.60
C ILE A 150 -3.71 4.86 12.46
N PRO A 151 -4.35 5.78 13.20
CA PRO A 151 -4.03 7.21 13.09
C PRO A 151 -2.56 7.54 13.37
N ILE A 152 -1.88 6.75 14.21
CA ILE A 152 -0.46 6.90 14.54
C ILE A 152 0.42 6.39 13.39
N MET A 153 0.00 5.33 12.68
CA MET A 153 0.83 4.61 11.69
C MET A 153 0.60 5.03 10.25
N ARG A 154 -0.59 5.51 9.92
CA ARG A 154 -1.02 5.83 8.55
C ARG A 154 -1.66 7.21 8.44
N GLY A 155 -1.82 7.91 9.57
CA GLY A 155 -2.42 9.23 9.64
C GLY A 155 -3.95 9.22 9.58
N LEU A 156 -4.50 10.43 9.52
CA LEU A 156 -5.91 10.70 9.27
C LEU A 156 -6.30 10.35 7.84
N GLN A 157 -7.60 10.21 7.60
CA GLN A 157 -8.13 9.78 6.30
C GLN A 157 -7.69 10.73 5.18
N LYS A 158 -7.22 10.13 4.10
CA LYS A 158 -6.89 10.77 2.82
C LYS A 158 -7.44 9.92 1.68
N SER A 159 -8.61 10.30 1.19
CA SER A 159 -9.27 9.64 0.08
C SER A 159 -8.66 10.05 -1.26
N ARG A 160 -8.68 9.10 -2.21
CA ARG A 160 -8.37 9.37 -3.61
C ARG A 160 -9.61 9.84 -4.35
N THR A 161 -9.42 10.58 -5.43
CA THR A 161 -10.56 11.07 -6.22
C THR A 161 -11.12 9.95 -7.10
N ILE A 162 -12.43 9.99 -7.38
CA ILE A 162 -13.07 9.02 -8.29
C ILE A 162 -12.38 8.97 -9.65
N PRO A 163 -12.03 10.09 -10.33
CA PRO A 163 -11.34 10.04 -11.62
C PRO A 163 -10.01 9.26 -11.58
N GLU A 164 -9.21 9.42 -10.51
CA GLU A 164 -7.97 8.65 -10.35
C GLU A 164 -8.23 7.15 -10.18
N LEU A 165 -9.28 6.80 -9.43
CA LEU A 165 -9.68 5.41 -9.18
C LEU A 165 -10.25 4.74 -10.42
N ILE A 166 -11.06 5.45 -11.20
CA ILE A 166 -11.59 4.96 -12.47
C ILE A 166 -10.47 4.77 -13.48
N SER A 167 -9.56 5.76 -13.62
CA SER A 167 -8.40 5.65 -14.50
C SER A 167 -7.51 4.45 -14.14
N GLU A 168 -7.31 4.18 -12.85
CA GLU A 168 -6.59 3.00 -12.41
C GLU A 168 -7.34 1.70 -12.68
N THR A 169 -8.64 1.67 -12.39
CA THR A 169 -9.49 0.51 -12.63
C THR A 169 -9.48 0.11 -14.10
N SER A 170 -9.66 1.07 -15.02
CA SER A 170 -9.60 0.80 -16.46
C SER A 170 -8.26 0.18 -16.87
N ARG A 171 -7.13 0.74 -16.41
CA ARG A 171 -5.81 0.16 -16.70
C ARG A 171 -5.66 -1.27 -16.16
N LEU A 172 -6.21 -1.57 -15.00
CA LEU A 172 -6.14 -2.93 -14.43
C LEU A 172 -6.94 -3.90 -15.28
N VAL A 173 -8.16 -3.53 -15.67
CA VAL A 173 -9.02 -4.39 -16.47
C VAL A 173 -8.49 -4.56 -17.90
N ASP A 174 -7.93 -3.51 -18.49
CA ASP A 174 -7.22 -3.58 -19.79
C ASP A 174 -6.04 -4.57 -19.77
N ASN A 175 -5.43 -4.79 -18.59
CA ASN A 175 -4.37 -5.77 -18.38
C ASN A 175 -4.91 -7.17 -17.98
N GLY A 176 -6.22 -7.40 -18.10
CA GLY A 176 -6.86 -8.71 -17.89
C GLY A 176 -7.33 -8.98 -16.46
N ILE A 177 -7.26 -8.01 -15.54
CA ILE A 177 -7.83 -8.16 -14.19
C ILE A 177 -9.35 -8.24 -14.30
N LYS A 178 -9.93 -9.27 -13.67
CA LYS A 178 -11.39 -9.52 -13.68
C LYS A 178 -12.06 -9.05 -12.40
N GLU A 179 -11.37 -9.14 -11.27
CA GLU A 179 -11.90 -8.77 -9.96
C GLU A 179 -11.14 -7.59 -9.34
N ILE A 180 -11.90 -6.57 -8.94
CA ILE A 180 -11.37 -5.41 -8.23
C ILE A 180 -11.78 -5.49 -6.76
N MET A 181 -10.77 -5.62 -5.90
CA MET A 181 -10.96 -5.68 -4.45
C MET A 181 -10.73 -4.30 -3.84
N ILE A 182 -11.81 -3.57 -3.57
CA ILE A 182 -11.80 -2.24 -2.95
C ILE A 182 -11.36 -2.34 -1.49
N ILE A 183 -10.29 -1.62 -1.15
CA ILE A 183 -9.71 -1.61 0.19
C ILE A 183 -9.45 -0.19 0.70
N ALA A 184 -9.58 -0.03 2.01
CA ALA A 184 -9.11 1.09 2.81
C ALA A 184 -8.96 0.60 4.27
N GLN A 185 -8.69 1.50 5.21
CA GLN A 185 -8.80 1.21 6.64
C GLN A 185 -10.28 1.13 7.05
N ASP A 186 -11.09 2.06 6.54
CA ASP A 186 -12.55 2.01 6.53
C ASP A 186 -13.02 2.41 5.13
N THR A 187 -13.65 1.50 4.37
CA THR A 187 -14.15 1.80 3.02
C THR A 187 -15.46 2.58 3.05
N THR A 188 -16.23 2.46 4.13
CA THR A 188 -17.55 3.09 4.26
C THR A 188 -17.49 4.58 4.60
N SER A 189 -16.34 5.08 5.04
CA SER A 189 -16.05 6.50 5.25
C SER A 189 -15.47 7.22 4.02
N TYR A 190 -15.28 6.51 2.90
CA TYR A 190 -14.65 7.05 1.70
C TYR A 190 -15.27 8.37 1.22
N GLY A 191 -14.40 9.34 0.92
CA GLY A 191 -14.77 10.63 0.33
C GLY A 191 -15.28 11.66 1.33
N TRP A 192 -15.38 11.32 2.62
CA TRP A 192 -15.77 12.27 3.67
C TRP A 192 -14.72 13.38 3.89
N ASP A 193 -13.45 13.13 3.62
CA ASP A 193 -12.34 14.09 3.81
C ASP A 193 -12.13 15.02 2.60
N LEU A 194 -12.72 14.71 1.44
CA LEU A 194 -12.56 15.52 0.22
C LEU A 194 -13.34 16.84 0.29
N ASP A 195 -12.86 17.88 -0.42
CA ASP A 195 -13.53 19.19 -0.49
C ASP A 195 -14.97 19.04 -0.99
N LYS A 196 -15.14 18.33 -2.11
CA LYS A 196 -16.43 17.86 -2.60
C LYS A 196 -16.66 16.45 -2.08
N LYS A 197 -17.59 16.31 -1.14
CA LYS A 197 -17.97 15.01 -0.58
C LYS A 197 -18.48 14.09 -1.68
N VAL A 198 -17.90 12.90 -1.70
CA VAL A 198 -18.35 11.75 -2.49
C VAL A 198 -18.44 10.57 -1.55
N TYR A 199 -19.05 9.49 -2.01
CA TYR A 199 -19.33 8.32 -1.19
C TYR A 199 -18.95 7.05 -1.94
N LEU A 200 -18.77 5.94 -1.20
CA LEU A 200 -18.46 4.65 -1.80
C LEU A 200 -19.48 4.23 -2.87
N SER A 201 -20.77 4.56 -2.68
CA SER A 201 -21.82 4.31 -3.69
C SER A 201 -21.55 5.03 -5.02
N ASP A 202 -20.96 6.22 -4.97
CA ASP A 202 -20.66 7.01 -6.17
C ASP A 202 -19.52 6.36 -6.95
N LEU A 203 -18.53 5.82 -6.24
CA LEU A 203 -17.44 5.05 -6.85
C LEU A 203 -17.97 3.76 -7.50
N ILE A 204 -18.79 2.98 -6.80
CA ILE A 204 -19.40 1.74 -7.35
C ILE A 204 -20.17 2.08 -8.63
N THR A 205 -21.05 3.08 -8.57
CA THR A 205 -21.85 3.51 -9.73
C THR A 205 -20.96 3.91 -10.91
N GLN A 206 -19.83 4.57 -10.66
CA GLN A 206 -18.90 4.99 -11.71
C GLN A 206 -18.08 3.81 -12.29
N MET A 207 -17.76 2.81 -11.47
CA MET A 207 -17.10 1.59 -11.93
C MET A 207 -18.02 0.77 -12.85
N ASP A 208 -19.32 0.74 -12.58
CA ASP A 208 -20.32 0.08 -13.44
C ASP A 208 -20.46 0.75 -14.83
N GLN A 209 -19.99 2.00 -14.98
CA GLN A 209 -20.01 2.73 -16.27
C GLN A 209 -18.72 2.56 -17.08
N ILE A 210 -17.74 1.79 -16.59
CA ILE A 210 -16.50 1.53 -17.34
C ILE A 210 -16.82 0.57 -18.48
N ASP A 211 -16.48 0.95 -19.72
CA ASP A 211 -16.53 0.05 -20.87
C ASP A 211 -15.60 -1.14 -20.66
N ASN A 212 -16.12 -2.37 -20.76
CA ASN A 212 -15.43 -3.58 -20.32
C ASN A 212 -14.93 -3.46 -18.87
N GLY A 213 -15.76 -2.95 -17.96
CA GLY A 213 -15.44 -2.84 -16.54
C GLY A 213 -15.15 -4.20 -15.86
N PRO A 214 -14.76 -4.18 -14.57
CA PRO A 214 -14.44 -5.40 -13.85
C PRO A 214 -15.66 -6.33 -13.79
N GLU A 215 -15.43 -7.64 -13.91
CA GLU A 215 -16.50 -8.63 -13.75
C GLU A 215 -17.02 -8.59 -12.31
N TRP A 216 -16.13 -8.53 -11.33
CA TRP A 216 -16.47 -8.53 -9.90
C TRP A 216 -15.88 -7.31 -9.17
N ILE A 217 -16.70 -6.69 -8.32
CA ILE A 217 -16.28 -5.67 -7.36
C ILE A 217 -16.47 -6.22 -5.94
N ARG A 218 -15.37 -6.36 -5.18
CA ARG A 218 -15.41 -6.84 -3.80
C ARG A 218 -15.01 -5.73 -2.84
N ILE A 219 -15.88 -5.45 -1.87
CA ILE A 219 -15.62 -4.42 -0.86
C ILE A 219 -15.12 -5.09 0.42
N HIS A 220 -13.99 -4.62 0.94
CA HIS A 220 -13.46 -5.05 2.23
C HIS A 220 -13.49 -3.91 3.26
N TYR A 221 -13.34 -4.26 4.54
CA TYR A 221 -13.15 -3.30 5.64
C TYR A 221 -14.30 -2.30 5.79
N ALA A 222 -15.54 -2.76 5.63
CA ALA A 222 -16.75 -1.95 5.80
C ALA A 222 -17.08 -1.78 7.28
N HIS A 223 -16.93 -0.57 7.81
CA HIS A 223 -17.23 -0.29 9.21
C HIS A 223 -18.75 -0.18 9.42
N PRO A 224 -19.36 -0.94 10.36
CA PRO A 224 -20.81 -1.02 10.47
C PRO A 224 -21.47 0.32 10.82
N ALA A 225 -20.78 1.21 11.55
CA ALA A 225 -21.33 2.52 11.92
C ALA A 225 -21.50 3.47 10.72
N HIS A 226 -20.76 3.27 9.63
CA HIS A 226 -20.79 4.14 8.43
C HIS A 226 -21.41 3.43 7.22
N LEU A 227 -21.83 2.17 7.38
CA LEU A 227 -22.53 1.42 6.34
C LEU A 227 -23.94 1.97 6.16
N SER A 228 -24.07 2.93 5.26
CA SER A 228 -25.33 3.61 4.96
C SER A 228 -26.20 2.84 3.97
N GLN A 229 -27.51 3.06 4.02
CA GLN A 229 -28.49 2.45 3.12
C GLN A 229 -28.14 2.67 1.63
N ARG A 230 -27.62 3.84 1.27
CA ARG A 230 -27.16 4.12 -0.11
C ARG A 230 -26.03 3.21 -0.58
N ILE A 231 -25.13 2.78 0.31
CA ILE A 231 -24.04 1.85 -0.03
C ILE A 231 -24.65 0.48 -0.29
N ILE A 232 -25.54 0.03 0.61
CA ILE A 232 -26.25 -1.25 0.48
C ILE A 232 -27.05 -1.31 -0.83
N GLU A 233 -27.80 -0.25 -1.14
CA GLU A 233 -28.57 -0.17 -2.37
C GLU A 233 -27.69 -0.13 -3.62
N SER A 234 -26.54 0.54 -3.57
CA SER A 234 -25.58 0.53 -4.68
C SER A 234 -25.02 -0.87 -4.91
N MET A 235 -24.67 -1.59 -3.84
CA MET A 235 -24.18 -2.97 -3.93
C MET A 235 -25.24 -3.95 -4.44
N ALA A 236 -26.52 -3.70 -4.16
CA ALA A 236 -27.61 -4.56 -4.60
C ALA A 236 -28.06 -4.30 -6.06
N LYS A 237 -27.72 -3.14 -6.62
CA LYS A 237 -28.08 -2.74 -7.99
C LYS A 237 -26.99 -3.04 -9.03
N SER A 238 -25.73 -2.98 -8.60
CA SER A 238 -24.53 -3.31 -9.40
C SER A 238 -24.54 -4.78 -9.81
#